data_AF-A0A5J4R9W7-F1
#
_entry.id   AF-A0A5J4R9W7-F1
#
_cell.length_a   1.000
_cell.length_b   1.000
_cell.length_c   1.000
_cell.angle_alpha   90.00
_cell.angle_beta   90.00
_cell.angle_gamma   90.00
#
_symmetry.space_group_name_H-M   'P 1'
#
loop_
_entity.id
_entity.type
_entity.pdbx_description
1 polymer ?
#
loop_
_entity_poly.entity_id
_entity_poly.type
_entity_poly.pdbx_seq_one_letter_code
_entity_poly.pdbx_strand_id
1 'polypeptide(L)' 'NAIKWVAQKKCKTQLPRTLEMEELFQIIERAEDWLNKNTYTTPILKWETRDWGEIPADFNRK' A
#
# COMPACT_ATOMS: atom_id res chain seq x y z
N ASN A 1 0.35 9.45 -1.56
CA ASN A 1 1.57 9.09 -0.82
C ASN A 1 1.26 7.86 0.04
N ALA A 2 1.77 6.70 -0.36
CA ALA A 2 1.43 5.40 0.24
C ALA A 2 1.85 5.27 1.70
N ILE A 3 2.95 5.91 2.11
CA ILE A 3 3.41 5.90 3.51
C ILE A 3 2.35 6.49 4.44
N LYS A 4 1.63 7.53 3.99
CA LYS A 4 0.54 8.12 4.76
C LYS A 4 -0.63 7.16 4.98
N TRP A 5 -0.86 6.20 4.09
CA TRP A 5 -1.93 5.21 4.26
C TRP A 5 -1.61 4.25 5.40
N VAL A 6 -0.35 3.80 5.48
CA VAL A 6 0.08 2.91 6.58
C VAL A 6 0.08 3.64 7.91
N ALA A 7 0.58 4.89 7.94
CA ALA A 7 0.54 5.72 9.14
C ALA A 7 -0.90 6.03 9.61
N GLN A 8 -1.84 6.23 8.69
CA GLN A 8 -3.26 6.43 8.98
C GLN A 8 -4.04 5.12 9.13
N LYS A 9 -3.40 3.97 8.91
CA LYS A 9 -4.01 2.64 8.86
C LYS A 9 -5.25 2.57 7.96
N LYS A 10 -5.25 3.38 6.89
CA LYS A 10 -6.39 3.55 5.98
C LYS A 10 -5.94 3.85 4.57
N CYS A 11 -6.35 2.99 3.64
CA CYS A 11 -6.18 3.14 2.21
C CYS A 11 -7.15 4.20 1.67
N LYS A 12 -6.66 5.07 0.78
CA LYS A 12 -7.48 6.09 0.11
C LYS A 12 -7.50 5.80 -1.38
N THR A 13 -8.25 4.76 -1.75
CA THR A 13 -8.50 4.43 -3.16
C THR A 13 -9.60 5.33 -3.73
N GLN A 14 -9.47 5.70 -5.00
CA GLN A 14 -10.50 6.41 -5.78
C GLN A 14 -11.25 5.45 -6.71
N LEU A 15 -10.93 4.15 -6.66
CA LEU A 15 -11.59 3.14 -7.49
C LEU A 15 -13.04 2.94 -7.03
N PRO A 16 -13.99 2.83 -7.96
CA PRO A 16 -15.35 2.44 -7.61
C PRO A 16 -15.37 0.99 -7.12
N ARG A 17 -16.17 0.71 -6.08
CA ARG A 17 -16.41 -0.66 -5.64
C ARG A 17 -17.35 -1.33 -6.65
N THR A 18 -16.79 -2.14 -7.53
CA THR A 18 -17.51 -2.96 -8.51
C THR A 18 -17.36 -4.44 -8.14
N LEU A 19 -18.23 -5.30 -8.67
CA LEU A 19 -18.20 -6.74 -8.38
C LEU A 19 -16.84 -7.38 -8.73
N GLU A 20 -16.21 -6.92 -9.81
CA GLU A 20 -14.90 -7.38 -10.27
C GLU A 20 -13.76 -6.98 -9.33
N MET A 21 -13.92 -5.87 -8.61
CA MET A 21 -12.91 -5.33 -7.69
C MET A 21 -13.16 -5.72 -6.24
N GLU A 22 -14.25 -6.45 -5.96
CA GLU A 22 -14.64 -6.82 -4.60
C GLU A 22 -13.52 -7.57 -3.86
N GLU A 23 -12.83 -8.48 -4.56
CA GLU A 23 -11.67 -9.20 -4.00
C GLU A 23 -10.52 -8.24 -3.61
N LEU A 24 -10.25 -7.22 -4.44
CA LEU A 24 -9.26 -6.20 -4.13
C LEU A 24 -9.64 -5.42 -2.86
N PHE A 25 -10.90 -5.04 -2.71
CA PHE A 25 -11.39 -4.35 -1.52
C PHE A 25 -11.32 -5.23 -0.27
N GLN A 26 -11.62 -6.53 -0.37
CA GLN A 26 -11.46 -7.47 0.75
C GLN A 26 -10.00 -7.57 1.20
N ILE A 27 -9.05 -7.59 0.27
CA ILE A 27 -7.62 -7.59 0.60
C ILE A 27 -7.21 -6.30 1.30
N ILE A 28 -7.71 -5.15 0.85
CA ILE A 28 -7.47 -3.84 1.47
C ILE A 28 -8.03 -3.84 2.90
N GLU A 29 -9.30 -4.21 3.09
CA GLU A 29 -9.95 -4.26 4.41
C GLU A 29 -9.18 -5.18 5.36
N ARG A 30 -8.76 -6.36 4.90
CA ARG A 30 -7.92 -7.27 5.68
C ARG A 30 -6.59 -6.66 6.09
N ALA A 31 -5.94 -5.91 5.19
CA ALA A 31 -4.67 -5.23 5.48
C ALA A 31 -4.86 -4.09 6.49
N GLU A 32 -5.94 -3.29 6.37
CA GLU A 32 -6.30 -2.25 7.34
C GLU A 32 -6.56 -2.86 8.72
N ASP A 33 -7.31 -3.96 8.78
CA ASP A 33 -7.58 -4.69 10.01
C ASP A 33 -6.31 -5.18 10.69
N TRP A 34 -5.37 -5.73 9.91
CA TRP A 34 -4.07 -6.16 10.43
C TRP A 34 -3.28 -4.97 10.99
N LEU A 35 -3.22 -3.85 10.26
CA LEU A 35 -2.54 -2.64 10.73
C LEU A 35 -3.18 -2.08 12.01
N ASN A 36 -4.50 -2.17 12.17
CA ASN A 36 -5.20 -1.71 13.37
C ASN A 36 -4.94 -2.62 14.58
N LYS A 37 -4.94 -3.94 14.37
CA LYS A 37 -4.77 -4.95 15.43
C LYS A 37 -3.32 -5.19 15.83
N ASN A 38 -2.35 -4.79 15.01
CA ASN A 38 -0.93 -5.03 15.24
C ASN A 38 -0.14 -3.73 15.40
N THR A 39 1.04 -3.85 16.00
CA THR A 39 2.05 -2.78 16.07
C THR A 39 3.29 -3.20 15.29
N TYR A 40 3.96 -2.25 14.66
CA TYR A 40 5.19 -2.49 13.92
C TYR A 40 6.23 -1.46 14.33
N THR A 41 7.49 -1.88 14.39
CA THR A 41 8.66 -1.00 14.61
C THR A 41 9.43 -0.76 13.31
N THR A 42 9.07 -1.47 12.25
CA THR A 42 9.74 -1.42 10.95
C THR A 42 9.60 -0.02 10.33
N PRO A 43 10.70 0.67 10.00
CA PRO A 43 10.65 1.96 9.32
C PRO A 43 10.17 1.77 7.88
N ILE A 44 9.24 2.64 7.46
CA ILE A 44 8.73 2.67 6.08
C ILE A 44 9.36 3.86 5.38
N LEU A 45 10.32 3.57 4.51
CA LEU A 45 11.10 4.58 3.81
C LEU A 45 10.57 4.78 2.39
N LYS A 46 10.66 6.01 1.89
CA LYS A 46 10.41 6.30 0.48
C LYS A 46 11.68 5.94 -0.30
N TRP A 47 11.52 5.16 -1.37
CA TRP A 47 12.59 4.92 -2.33
C TRP A 47 12.76 6.17 -3.20
N GLU A 48 13.97 6.71 -3.25
CA GLU A 48 14.30 7.89 -4.05
C GLU A 48 14.77 7.47 -5.44
N THR A 49 13.81 7.13 -6.32
CA THR A 49 14.06 6.61 -7.69
C THR A 49 14.99 7.52 -8.51
N ARG A 50 14.93 8.83 -8.28
CA ARG A 50 15.77 9.81 -8.99
C ARG A 50 17.27 9.59 -8.72
N ASP A 51 17.63 9.31 -7.48
CA ASP A 51 19.02 9.22 -7.04
C ASP A 51 19.53 7.77 -7.04
N TRP A 52 18.63 6.79 -6.88
CA TRP A 52 18.97 5.37 -6.72
C TRP A 52 18.54 4.49 -7.90
N GLY A 53 17.88 5.06 -8.91
CA GLY A 53 17.29 4.31 -10.02
C GLY A 53 16.04 3.54 -9.61
N GLU A 54 15.54 2.67 -10.49
CA GLU A 54 14.35 1.86 -10.23
C GLU A 54 14.52 0.95 -9.01
N ILE A 55 13.44 0.80 -8.24
CA ILE A 55 13.48 -0.06 -7.06
C ILE A 55 13.67 -1.53 -7.50
N PRO A 56 14.49 -2.34 -6.82
CA PRO A 56 14.72 -3.74 -7.22
C PRO A 56 13.48 -4.63 -7.25
N ALA A 57 12.42 -4.24 -6.53
CA ALA A 57 11.13 -4.92 -6.51
C ALA A 57 10.17 -4.45 -7.61
N ASP A 58 10.60 -3.53 -8.48
CA ASP A 58 9.79 -3.13 -9.62
C ASP A 58 9.69 -4.30 -10.61
N PHE A 59 8.52 -4.43 -11.23
CA PHE A 59 8.24 -5.52 -12.15
C PHE A 59 8.81 -5.28 -13.55
N ASN A 60 9.60 -4.21 -13.74
CA ASN A 60 10.21 -3.84 -15.01
C ASN A 60 9.18 -3.82 -16.16
N ARG A 61 7.95 -3.38 -15.83
CA ARG A 61 6.83 -3.30 -16.78
C ARG A 61 7.00 -2.02 -17.58
N LYS A 62 7.80 -2.10 -18.64
CA LYS A 62 7.72 -1.15 -19.75
C LYS A 62 6.50 -1.42 -20.62
#